data_AF-A0A1I3VDM8-F1
#
_entry.id   AF-A0A1I3VDM8-F1
#
_cell.length_a   1.000
_cell.length_b   1.000
_cell.length_c   1.000
_cell.angle_alpha   90.00
_cell.angle_beta   90.00
_cell.angle_gamma   90.00
#
_symmetry.space_group_name_H-M   'P 1'
#
loop_
_entity.id
_entity.type
_entity.pdbx_description
1 polymer ?
#
loop_
_entity_poly.entity_id
_entity_poly.type
_entity_poly.pdbx_seq_one_letter_code
_entity_poly.pdbx_strand_id
1 'polypeptide(L)'
;AKQRTELVERSFQHVLDRGGMRRTHLRGQENVHKRYLLCVAGFNLGLLMRQLIGFGTPKGYFYLNSAQIVIIVWGRMVVSMILVEMKSETGEEFVGTQITVELC
;
A
#
# COMPACT_ATOMS: atom_id res chain seq x y z
N ALA A 1 -23.60 -23.68 -16.41
CA ALA A 1 -23.49 -22.91 -15.16
C ALA A 1 -22.34 -23.38 -14.27
N LYS A 2 -22.25 -24.68 -13.95
CA LYS A 2 -21.25 -25.25 -13.02
C LYS A 2 -19.78 -24.89 -13.31
N GLN A 3 -19.33 -25.03 -14.57
CA GLN A 3 -17.94 -24.74 -14.94
C GLN A 3 -17.54 -23.27 -14.77
N ARG A 4 -18.44 -22.32 -15.05
CA ARG A 4 -18.15 -20.88 -14.86
C ARG A 4 -17.94 -20.56 -13.38
N THR A 5 -18.82 -21.09 -12.53
CA THR A 5 -18.70 -20.89 -11.09
C THR A 5 -17.44 -21.53 -10.53
N GLU A 6 -17.10 -22.74 -10.97
CA GLU A 6 -15.92 -23.49 -10.47
C GLU A 6 -14.59 -22.90 -10.96
N LEU A 7 -14.47 -22.55 -12.24
CA LEU A 7 -13.20 -22.13 -12.84
C LEU A 7 -12.96 -20.63 -12.74
N VAL A 8 -14.02 -19.82 -12.92
CA VAL A 8 -13.90 -18.36 -13.00
C VAL A 8 -14.34 -17.70 -11.71
N GLU A 9 -15.51 -18.03 -11.15
CA GLU A 9 -16.02 -17.25 -10.01
C GLU A 9 -15.34 -17.63 -8.69
N ARG A 10 -14.97 -18.90 -8.49
CA ARG A 10 -14.33 -19.39 -7.24
C ARG A 10 -12.94 -18.80 -6.99
N SER A 11 -12.12 -18.66 -8.03
CA SER A 11 -10.79 -18.04 -7.93
C SER A 11 -10.90 -16.53 -7.68
N PHE A 12 -11.90 -15.88 -8.26
CA PHE A 12 -12.18 -14.45 -8.10
C PHE A 12 -13.19 -14.15 -6.97
N GLN A 13 -13.39 -15.08 -6.03
CA GLN A 13 -14.33 -14.92 -4.92
C GLN A 13 -14.09 -13.63 -4.12
N HIS A 14 -12.81 -13.25 -3.97
CA HIS A 14 -12.38 -12.06 -3.25
C HIS A 14 -12.80 -10.76 -3.97
N VAL A 15 -12.88 -10.75 -5.30
CA VAL A 15 -13.34 -9.58 -6.09
C VAL A 15 -14.85 -9.59 -6.30
N LEU A 16 -15.43 -10.75 -6.61
CA LEU A 16 -16.84 -10.88 -6.98
C LEU A 16 -17.77 -10.85 -5.77
N ASP A 17 -17.53 -11.72 -4.80
CA ASP A 17 -18.44 -11.92 -3.67
C ASP A 17 -18.06 -11.04 -2.47
N ARG A 18 -16.79 -11.04 -2.06
CA ARG A 18 -16.33 -10.11 -1.00
C ARG A 18 -16.12 -8.68 -1.50
N GLY A 19 -15.64 -8.51 -2.73
CA GLY A 19 -15.39 -7.21 -3.35
C GLY A 19 -16.61 -6.55 -4.00
N GLY A 20 -17.77 -7.22 -3.99
CA GLY A 20 -19.04 -6.65 -4.44
C GLY A 20 -19.13 -6.36 -5.94
N MET A 21 -18.23 -6.92 -6.76
CA MET A 21 -18.18 -6.63 -8.21
C MET A 21 -19.26 -7.35 -9.03
N ARG A 22 -20.10 -8.20 -8.43
CA ARG A 22 -21.27 -8.80 -9.10
C ARG A 22 -22.29 -7.76 -9.55
N ARG A 23 -22.37 -6.60 -8.89
CA ARG A 23 -23.33 -5.54 -9.21
C ARG A 23 -22.60 -4.22 -9.40
N THR A 24 -22.92 -3.53 -10.50
CA THR A 24 -22.40 -2.20 -10.79
C THR A 24 -23.53 -1.31 -11.30
N HIS A 25 -23.51 -0.04 -10.88
CA HIS A 25 -24.51 0.95 -11.33
C HIS A 25 -24.02 1.70 -12.58
N LEU A 26 -22.81 1.38 -13.07
CA LEU A 26 -22.26 1.96 -14.28
C LEU A 26 -23.01 1.43 -15.52
N ARG A 27 -23.28 2.32 -16.48
CA ARG A 27 -23.89 2.00 -17.76
C ARG A 27 -22.83 1.92 -18.86
N GLY A 28 -23.04 1.01 -19.81
CA GLY A 28 -22.12 0.72 -20.91
C GLY A 28 -21.06 -0.31 -20.54
N GLN A 29 -20.82 -1.30 -21.42
CA GLN A 29 -19.90 -2.41 -21.16
C GLN A 29 -18.46 -1.92 -20.91
N GLU A 30 -18.03 -0.88 -21.62
CA GLU A 30 -16.69 -0.31 -21.49
C GLU A 30 -16.45 0.25 -20.07
N ASN A 31 -17.41 0.98 -19.51
CA ASN A 31 -17.30 1.56 -18.16
C ASN A 31 -17.29 0.47 -17.09
N VAL A 32 -18.10 -0.57 -17.27
CA VAL A 32 -18.09 -1.75 -16.39
C VAL A 32 -16.74 -2.46 -16.45
N HIS A 33 -16.18 -2.62 -17.65
CA HIS A 33 -14.88 -3.26 -17.85
C HIS A 33 -13.74 -2.47 -17.20
N LYS A 34 -13.71 -1.14 -17.38
CA LYS A 34 -12.73 -0.27 -16.73
C LYS A 34 -12.79 -0.38 -15.20
N ARG A 35 -13.99 -0.35 -14.61
CA ARG A 35 -14.18 -0.54 -13.16
C ARG A 35 -13.69 -1.92 -12.71
N TYR A 36 -13.98 -2.96 -13.48
CA TYR A 36 -13.53 -4.33 -13.18
C TYR A 36 -12.01 -4.43 -13.15
N LEU A 37 -11.34 -3.96 -14.19
CA LEU A 37 -9.87 -3.98 -14.27
C LEU A 37 -9.22 -3.19 -13.14
N LEU A 38 -9.70 -1.98 -12.85
CA LEU A 38 -9.14 -1.16 -11.77
C LEU A 38 -9.30 -1.81 -10.40
N CYS A 39 -10.44 -2.45 -10.14
CA CYS A 39 -10.68 -3.11 -8.86
C CYS A 39 -9.79 -4.34 -8.68
N VAL A 40 -9.69 -5.21 -9.70
CA VAL A 40 -8.80 -6.37 -9.69
C VAL A 40 -7.34 -5.95 -9.56
N ALA A 41 -6.91 -4.93 -10.31
CA ALA A 41 -5.55 -4.41 -10.22
C ALA A 41 -5.24 -3.85 -8.83
N GLY A 42 -6.18 -3.13 -8.21
CA GLY A 42 -6.04 -2.63 -6.85
C GLY A 42 -5.90 -3.74 -5.80
N PHE A 43 -6.70 -4.81 -5.92
CA PHE A 43 -6.56 -5.99 -5.05
C PHE A 43 -5.21 -6.68 -5.22
N ASN A 44 -4.79 -6.92 -6.46
CA ASN A 44 -3.48 -7.55 -6.74
C ASN A 44 -2.32 -6.68 -6.26
N LEU A 45 -2.42 -5.36 -6.42
CA LEU A 45 -1.42 -4.43 -5.91
C LEU A 45 -1.34 -4.47 -4.39
N GLY A 46 -2.47 -4.48 -3.67
CA GLY A 46 -2.48 -4.62 -2.22
C GLY A 46 -1.84 -5.94 -1.73
N LEU A 47 -1.99 -7.02 -2.51
CA LEU A 47 -1.38 -8.32 -2.21
C LEU A 47 0.13 -8.29 -2.43
N LEU A 48 0.59 -7.68 -3.54
CA LEU A 48 2.01 -7.44 -3.81
C LEU A 48 2.65 -6.52 -2.74
N MET A 49 1.98 -5.42 -2.38
CA MET A 49 2.46 -4.52 -1.34
C MET A 49 2.56 -5.22 0.01
N ARG A 50 1.61 -6.10 0.34
CA ARG A 50 1.66 -6.89 1.57
C ARG A 50 2.85 -7.84 1.58
N GLN A 51 3.22 -8.41 0.43
CA GLN A 51 4.35 -9.33 0.32
C GLN A 51 5.71 -8.60 0.29
N LEU A 52 5.79 -7.43 -0.34
CA LEU A 52 7.05 -6.68 -0.51
C LEU A 52 7.35 -5.74 0.66
N ILE A 53 6.31 -5.11 1.22
CA ILE A 53 6.43 -4.01 2.19
C ILE A 53 5.81 -4.40 3.54
N GLY A 54 5.05 -5.49 3.61
CA GLY A 54 4.31 -5.90 4.82
C GLY A 54 2.98 -5.16 5.01
N PHE A 55 2.59 -4.27 4.08
CA PHE A 55 1.39 -3.46 4.16
C PHE A 55 0.45 -3.66 2.98
N GLY A 56 -0.84 -3.85 3.24
CA GLY A 56 -1.82 -4.07 2.17
C GLY A 56 -2.30 -2.80 1.46
N THR A 57 -1.98 -1.62 1.99
CA THR A 57 -2.42 -0.34 1.42
C THR A 57 -1.33 0.73 1.55
N PRO A 58 -1.20 1.64 0.57
CA PRO A 58 -0.26 2.76 0.66
C PRO A 58 -0.59 3.67 1.85
N LYS A 59 -1.88 3.84 2.16
CA LYS A 59 -2.31 4.61 3.33
C LYS A 59 -1.84 3.94 4.63
N GLY A 60 -2.06 2.64 4.81
CA GLY A 60 -1.58 1.91 5.99
C GLY A 60 -0.07 2.06 6.19
N TYR A 61 0.71 1.99 5.11
CA TYR A 61 2.15 2.21 5.13
C TYR A 61 2.51 3.60 5.69
N PHE A 62 1.91 4.69 5.21
CA PHE A 62 2.25 6.04 5.69
C PHE A 62 1.75 6.37 7.10
N TYR A 63 0.67 5.74 7.58
CA TYR A 63 0.15 6.03 8.92
C TYR A 63 0.92 5.32 10.03
N LEU A 64 1.45 4.12 9.75
CA LEU A 64 2.22 3.33 10.72
C LEU A 64 3.72 3.64 10.66
N ASN A 65 4.22 4.12 9.52
CA ASN A 65 5.61 4.52 9.37
C ASN A 65 5.72 6.04 9.51
N SER A 66 6.43 6.48 10.55
CA SER A 66 6.68 7.90 10.79
C SER A 66 8.15 8.21 10.55
N ALA A 67 8.43 9.23 9.74
CA ALA A 67 9.76 9.78 9.57
C ALA A 67 9.89 11.00 10.48
N GLN A 68 10.79 10.94 11.44
CA GLN A 68 11.09 12.04 12.34
C GLN A 68 12.35 12.74 11.85
N ILE A 69 12.26 14.06 11.65
CA ILE A 69 13.40 14.90 11.26
C ILE A 69 13.73 15.78 12.45
N VAL A 70 14.95 15.64 12.96
CA VAL A 70 15.50 16.47 14.03
C VAL A 70 16.60 17.34 13.43
N ILE A 71 16.50 18.66 13.60
CA ILE A 71 17.51 19.62 13.16
C ILE A 71 18.06 20.33 14.40
N ILE A 72 19.37 20.24 14.61
CA ILE A 72 20.09 20.92 15.68
C ILE A 72 21.04 21.93 15.05
N VAL A 73 20.92 23.19 15.47
CA VAL A 73 21.78 24.29 15.00
C VAL A 73 22.67 24.74 16.16
N TRP A 74 23.98 24.78 15.94
CA TRP A 74 24.97 25.27 16.90
C TRP A 74 25.98 26.19 16.19
N GLY A 75 25.89 27.50 16.41
CA GLY A 75 26.76 28.49 15.77
C GLY A 75 26.62 28.48 14.24
N ARG A 76 27.68 28.10 13.52
CA ARG A 76 27.69 27.92 12.05
C ARG A 76 27.41 26.48 11.58
N MET A 77 27.31 25.53 12.51
CA MET A 77 27.08 24.13 12.18
C MET A 77 25.60 23.79 12.24
N VAL A 78 25.12 23.06 11.23
CA VAL A 78 23.80 22.46 11.19
C VAL A 78 23.96 20.95 11.16
N VAL A 79 23.41 20.27 12.16
CA VAL A 79 23.32 18.81 12.18
C VAL A 79 21.85 18.46 11.95
N SER A 80 21.60 17.70 10.89
CA SER A 80 20.28 17.13 10.62
C SER A 80 20.35 15.61 10.80
N MET A 81 19.38 15.07 11.54
CA MET A 81 19.23 13.65 11.78
C MET A 81 17.83 13.24 11.34
N ILE A 82 17.76 12.26 10.46
CA ILE A 82 16.50 11.68 10.00
C ILE A 82 16.41 10.27 10.58
N LEU A 83 15.42 10.07 11.44
CA LEU A 83 15.04 8.75 11.94
C LEU A 83 13.83 8.26 11.14
N VAL A 84 14.00 7.14 10.47
CA VAL A 84 12.96 6.51 9.66
C VAL A 84 12.59 5.21 10.35
N GLU A 85 11.45 5.21 11.05
CA GLU A 85 10.89 4.02 11.66
C GLU A 85 9.90 3.38 10.69
N MET A 86 10.26 2.21 10.18
CA MET A 86 9.40 1.40 9.33
C MET A 86 8.90 0.21 10.15
N LYS A 87 7.63 0.26 10.55
CA LYS A 87 6.95 -0.76 11.35
C LYS A 87 6.01 -1.57 10.45
N SER A 88 6.36 -2.80 10.07
CA SER A 88 5.49 -3.63 9.23
C SER A 88 4.25 -4.16 10.00
N GLU A 89 3.14 -4.43 9.29
CA GLU A 89 1.96 -5.11 9.89
C GLU A 89 2.29 -6.54 10.38
N THR A 90 3.39 -7.14 9.90
CA THR A 90 3.88 -8.47 10.26
C THR A 90 4.75 -8.50 11.52
N GLY A 91 4.98 -7.34 12.15
CA GLY A 91 5.76 -7.23 13.40
C GLY A 91 7.27 -7.14 13.19
N GLU A 92 7.75 -7.07 11.95
CA GLU A 92 9.15 -6.76 11.65
C GLU A 92 9.34 -5.24 11.70
N GLU A 93 10.27 -4.80 12.55
CA GLU A 93 10.65 -3.40 12.73
C GLU A 93 11.99 -3.15 12.04
N PHE A 94 12.01 -2.21 11.09
CA PHE A 94 13.22 -1.75 10.43
C PHE A 94 13.46 -0.30 10.82
N VAL A 95 14.49 -0.07 11.62
CA VAL A 95 14.91 1.26 12.05
C VAL A 95 16.08 1.71 11.17
N GLY A 96 15.81 2.65 10.27
CA GLY A 96 16.84 3.32 9.47
C GLY A 96 17.19 4.67 10.09
N THR A 97 18.47 4.97 10.26
CA THR A 97 18.95 6.28 10.75
C THR A 97 19.98 6.83 9.79
N GLN A 98 19.80 8.08 9.35
CA GLN A 98 20.81 8.83 8.60
C GLN A 98 21.12 10.15 9.30
N ILE A 99 22.41 10.50 9.32
CA ILE A 99 22.93 11.73 9.94
C ILE A 99 23.70 12.49 8.86
N THR A 100 23.38 13.77 8.69
CA THR A 100 24.06 14.67 7.76
C THR A 100 24.50 15.93 8.50
N VAL A 101 25.77 16.28 8.35
CA VAL A 101 26.41 17.44 9.00
C VAL A 101 26.85 18.40 7.90
N GLU A 102 26.34 19.62 7.94
CA GLU A 102 26.66 20.69 6.99
C GLU A 102 27.33 21.85 7.76
N LEU A 103 28.46 22.32 7.23
CA LEU A 103 29.12 23.54 7.71
C LEU A 103 28.63 24.72 6.84
N CYS A 104 27.97 25.70 7.45
CA CYS A 104 27.54 26.92 6.76
C CYS A 104 28.64 27.99 6.76
#